data_AF-T0Z1J1-F1
#
_entry.id   AF-T0Z1J1-F1
#
_cell.length_a   1.000
_cell.length_b   1.000
_cell.length_c   1.000
_cell.angle_alpha   90.00
_cell.angle_beta   90.00
_cell.angle_gamma   90.00
#
_symmetry.space_group_name_H-M   'P 1'
#
loop_
_entity.id
_entity.type
_entity.pdbx_description
1 polymer ?
#
loop_
_entity_poly.entity_id
_entity_poly.type
_entity_poly.pdbx_seq_one_letter_code
_entity_poly.pdbx_strand_id
1 'polypeptide(L)'
;MGILLLWRLGSLLTTALPLEGTLLLTFSVGFWFRLIVLDPLLDRRESYALGVALVTPLLGFLGTFALLGTSLKGLLVALLLLLLALAAAQSVLWVTNRPMAREFGQGSVSLLRPLMAHMNRREAEGQETLERFFENISTEESLTLGMLAFFRESRTPLVVLAPSVHPGPFAALGSSDLPSKLAVALHAPAELDLMVPHSPSNHDQDVPSSAELGKVFRASAELLSRLSAGADRASPLVSGRAGSLVRAQCLGEGVVLLITQAPEPTDDIDYALAEMLREEAVRAGFRDALVLDAHNSFVERQGDIPFGSPRGFQLLEDARES
;
A
#
# COMPACT_ATOMS: atom_id res chain seq x y z
N MET A 1 8.81 11.26 27.31
CA MET A 1 8.78 11.47 28.78
C MET A 1 8.32 10.22 29.56
N GLY A 2 7.32 9.47 29.09
CA GLY A 2 6.81 8.26 29.77
C GLY A 2 7.80 7.09 29.89
N ILE A 3 8.61 6.80 28.86
CA ILE A 3 9.56 5.67 28.87
C ILE A 3 10.67 5.85 29.91
N LEU A 4 11.21 7.07 30.05
CA LEU A 4 12.21 7.40 31.08
C LEU A 4 11.64 7.36 32.50
N LEU A 5 10.35 7.71 32.65
CA LEU A 5 9.65 7.60 33.93
C LEU A 5 9.41 6.13 34.31
N LEU A 6 9.00 5.30 33.34
CA LEU A 6 8.82 3.86 33.50
C LEU A 6 10.16 3.15 33.79
N TRP A 7 11.24 3.57 33.14
CA TRP A 7 12.59 3.04 33.40
C TRP A 7 13.09 3.43 34.80
N ARG A 8 12.86 4.67 35.25
CA ARG A 8 13.20 5.12 36.61
C ARG A 8 12.34 4.45 37.69
N LEU A 9 11.05 4.26 37.44
CA LEU A 9 10.16 3.49 38.33
C LEU A 9 10.57 2.02 38.38
N GLY A 10 10.92 1.43 37.23
CA GLY A 10 11.43 0.07 37.13
C GLY A 10 12.75 -0.11 37.89
N SER A 11 13.69 0.83 37.77
CA SER A 11 14.99 0.76 38.47
C SER A 11 14.89 1.01 39.99
N LEU A 12 13.95 1.85 40.42
CA LEU A 12 13.64 2.03 41.85
C LEU A 12 12.97 0.78 42.45
N LEU A 13 12.08 0.12 41.69
CA LEU A 13 11.46 -1.13 42.11
C LEU A 13 12.46 -2.28 42.18
N THR A 14 13.38 -2.42 41.22
CA THR A 14 14.37 -3.51 41.22
C THR A 14 15.46 -3.38 42.28
N THR A 15 15.77 -2.16 42.73
CA THR A 15 16.75 -1.90 43.80
C THR A 15 16.17 -2.01 45.21
N ALA A 16 14.84 -1.88 45.36
CA ALA A 16 14.14 -2.03 46.63
C ALA A 16 13.59 -3.45 46.88
N LEU A 17 13.47 -4.28 45.84
CA LEU A 17 12.95 -5.63 45.93
C LEU A 17 14.07 -6.65 46.30
N PRO A 18 13.76 -7.65 47.14
CA PRO A 18 14.64 -8.82 47.31
C PRO A 18 14.92 -9.48 45.96
N LEU A 19 16.07 -10.15 45.82
CA LEU A 19 16.50 -10.83 44.58
C LEU A 19 15.39 -11.72 43.98
N GLU A 20 14.65 -12.44 44.83
CA GLU A 20 13.47 -13.22 44.45
C GLU A 20 12.42 -12.38 43.71
N GLY A 21 12.02 -11.24 44.27
CA GLY A 21 11.03 -10.34 43.68
C GLY A 21 11.48 -9.76 42.34
N THR A 22 12.76 -9.42 42.21
CA THR A 22 13.34 -8.91 40.95
C THR A 22 13.33 -9.98 39.85
N LEU A 23 13.66 -11.22 40.18
CA LEU A 23 13.62 -12.34 39.23
C LEU A 23 12.19 -12.64 38.80
N LEU A 24 11.25 -12.73 39.75
CA LEU A 24 9.84 -12.95 39.45
C LEU A 24 9.28 -11.85 38.53
N LEU A 25 9.56 -10.58 38.85
CA LEU A 25 9.16 -9.45 38.02
C LEU A 25 9.73 -9.52 36.61
N THR A 26 11.03 -9.86 36.48
CA THR A 26 11.71 -9.97 35.18
C THR A 26 11.04 -11.00 34.28
N PHE A 27 10.74 -12.18 34.82
CA PHE A 27 10.06 -13.24 34.06
C PHE A 27 8.62 -12.85 33.70
N SER A 28 7.89 -12.16 34.58
CA SER A 28 6.54 -11.66 34.28
C SER A 28 6.52 -10.55 33.22
N VAL A 29 7.51 -9.65 33.21
CA VAL A 29 7.67 -8.66 32.12
C VAL A 29 7.99 -9.36 30.80
N GLY A 30 8.86 -10.37 30.83
CA GLY A 30 9.12 -11.21 29.66
C GLY A 30 7.88 -11.96 29.15
N PHE A 31 7.00 -12.38 30.05
CA PHE A 31 5.70 -12.97 29.71
C PHE A 31 4.77 -11.97 29.03
N TRP A 32 4.61 -10.78 29.61
CA TRP A 32 3.83 -9.68 29.02
C TRP A 32 4.29 -9.34 27.60
N PHE A 33 5.60 -9.19 27.39
CA PHE A 33 6.16 -8.89 26.08
C PHE A 33 5.89 -10.01 25.07
N ARG A 34 6.08 -11.27 25.49
CA ARG A 34 5.80 -12.42 24.62
C ARG A 34 4.33 -12.51 24.23
N LEU A 35 3.39 -12.21 25.12
CA LEU A 35 1.97 -12.20 24.77
C LEU A 35 1.67 -11.15 23.69
N ILE A 36 2.17 -9.92 23.84
CA ILE A 36 1.94 -8.86 22.86
C ILE A 36 2.54 -9.21 21.49
N VAL A 37 3.64 -9.96 21.44
CA VAL A 37 4.31 -10.32 20.18
C VAL A 37 3.74 -11.59 19.56
N LEU A 38 3.43 -12.62 20.36
CA LEU A 38 3.04 -13.93 19.85
C LEU A 38 1.56 -14.00 19.51
N ASP A 39 0.69 -13.35 20.28
CA ASP A 39 -0.75 -13.35 20.03
C ASP A 39 -1.12 -12.83 18.64
N PRO A 40 -0.51 -11.71 18.15
CA PRO A 40 -0.74 -11.25 16.78
C PRO A 40 -0.14 -12.13 15.68
N LEU A 41 0.91 -12.90 15.97
CA LEU A 41 1.77 -13.52 14.96
C LEU A 41 1.52 -15.01 14.77
N LEU A 42 0.91 -15.69 15.74
CA LEU A 42 0.70 -17.14 15.67
C LEU A 42 -0.61 -17.51 14.96
N ASP A 43 -0.50 -18.46 14.04
CA ASP A 43 -1.62 -19.06 13.27
C ASP A 43 -2.43 -20.09 14.09
N ARG A 44 -2.54 -19.90 15.40
CA ARG A 44 -3.19 -20.88 16.29
C ARG A 44 -4.11 -20.13 17.25
N ARG A 45 -5.01 -20.90 17.87
CA ARG A 45 -5.92 -20.39 18.91
C ARG A 45 -5.11 -19.60 19.95
N GLU A 46 -5.69 -18.53 20.50
CA GLU A 46 -5.10 -17.71 21.56
C GLU A 46 -4.53 -18.53 22.72
N SER A 47 -5.15 -19.68 23.03
CA SER A 47 -4.67 -20.63 24.05
C SER A 47 -3.29 -21.22 23.75
N TYR A 48 -2.91 -21.36 22.47
CA TYR A 48 -1.58 -21.81 22.07
C TYR A 48 -0.54 -20.71 22.29
N ALA A 49 -0.84 -19.46 21.91
CA ALA A 49 0.03 -18.31 22.14
C ALA A 49 0.29 -18.11 23.65
N LEU A 50 -0.78 -18.21 24.46
CA LEU A 50 -0.69 -18.19 25.92
C LEU A 50 0.20 -19.33 26.45
N GLY A 51 -0.01 -20.56 25.97
CA GLY A 51 0.77 -21.72 26.37
C GLY A 51 2.27 -21.54 26.08
N VAL A 52 2.63 -21.09 24.88
CA VAL A 52 4.02 -20.82 24.49
C VAL A 52 4.61 -19.68 25.31
N ALA A 53 3.86 -18.58 25.50
CA ALA A 53 4.32 -17.44 26.27
C ALA A 53 4.60 -17.80 27.75
N LEU A 54 3.84 -18.74 28.32
CA LEU A 54 3.98 -19.21 29.71
C LEU A 54 5.19 -20.11 29.96
N VAL A 55 5.78 -20.74 28.93
CA VAL A 55 6.90 -21.68 29.14
C VAL A 55 8.07 -21.02 29.86
N THR A 56 8.54 -19.87 29.36
CA THR A 56 9.69 -19.19 29.95
C THR A 56 9.46 -18.67 31.36
N PRO A 57 8.37 -17.95 31.69
CA PRO A 57 8.16 -17.48 33.05
C PRO A 57 7.97 -18.63 34.04
N LEU A 58 7.31 -19.72 33.66
CA LEU A 58 7.15 -20.88 34.54
C LEU A 58 8.49 -21.54 34.85
N LEU A 59 9.34 -21.78 33.83
CA LEU A 59 10.69 -22.31 34.05
C LEU A 59 11.56 -21.35 34.87
N GLY A 60 11.44 -20.05 34.62
CA GLY A 60 12.13 -19.01 35.39
C GLY A 60 11.74 -18.97 36.86
N PHE A 61 10.45 -19.11 37.15
CA PHE A 61 9.92 -19.20 38.51
C PHE A 61 10.37 -20.48 39.20
N LEU A 62 10.29 -21.62 38.52
CA LEU A 62 10.78 -22.90 39.06
C LEU A 62 12.27 -22.81 39.41
N GLY A 63 13.09 -22.24 38.54
CA GLY A 63 14.51 -22.02 38.81
C GLY A 63 14.75 -21.07 39.98
N THR A 64 14.00 -19.97 40.06
CA THR A 64 14.08 -19.00 41.16
C THR A 64 13.76 -19.67 42.50
N PHE A 65 12.67 -20.44 42.56
CA PHE A 65 12.24 -21.14 43.75
C PHE A 65 13.16 -22.31 44.16
N ALA A 66 13.77 -22.98 43.18
CA ALA A 66 14.76 -24.02 43.46
C ALA A 66 16.04 -23.45 44.08
N LEU A 67 16.46 -22.25 43.68
CA LEU A 67 17.70 -21.62 44.14
C LEU A 67 17.54 -20.83 45.44
N LEU A 68 16.44 -20.10 45.60
CA LEU A 68 16.22 -19.18 46.71
C LEU A 68 15.25 -19.72 47.78
N GLY A 69 14.64 -20.88 47.52
CA GLY A 69 13.63 -21.50 48.37
C GLY A 69 12.20 -21.08 47.99
N THR A 70 11.25 -21.95 48.31
CA THR A 70 9.81 -21.71 48.09
C THR A 70 9.17 -21.10 49.33
N SER A 71 8.38 -20.04 49.12
CA SER A 71 7.50 -19.50 50.17
C SER A 71 6.09 -19.29 49.62
N LEU A 72 5.07 -19.42 50.47
CA LEU A 72 3.68 -19.14 50.07
C LEU A 72 3.54 -17.70 49.56
N LYS A 73 4.23 -16.75 50.19
CA LYS A 73 4.29 -15.35 49.74
C LYS A 73 4.88 -15.24 48.34
N GLY A 74 5.99 -15.92 48.06
CA GLY A 74 6.63 -15.95 46.74
C GLY A 74 5.71 -16.49 45.65
N LEU A 75 5.00 -17.59 45.94
CA LEU A 75 4.01 -18.18 45.02
C LEU A 75 2.85 -17.21 44.73
N LEU A 76 2.31 -16.54 45.75
CA LEU A 76 1.25 -15.55 45.59
C LEU A 76 1.72 -14.33 44.79
N VAL A 77 2.94 -13.86 45.02
CA VAL A 77 3.54 -12.76 44.25
C VAL A 77 3.75 -13.17 42.79
N ALA A 78 4.29 -14.35 42.54
CA ALA A 78 4.50 -14.87 41.18
C ALA A 78 3.18 -14.97 40.40
N LEU A 79 2.12 -15.51 41.03
CA LEU A 79 0.79 -15.58 40.44
C LEU A 79 0.22 -14.18 40.16
N LEU A 80 0.31 -13.27 41.11
CA LEU A 80 -0.16 -11.90 40.95
C LEU A 80 0.54 -11.19 39.79
N LEU A 81 1.87 -11.34 39.67
CA LEU A 81 2.63 -10.73 38.60
C LEU A 81 2.30 -11.33 37.22
N LEU A 82 2.01 -12.63 37.12
CA LEU A 82 1.51 -13.24 35.87
C LEU A 82 0.13 -12.71 35.49
N LEU A 83 -0.79 -12.62 36.44
CA LEU A 83 -2.13 -12.09 36.19
C LEU A 83 -2.08 -10.62 35.78
N LEU A 84 -1.23 -9.82 36.43
CA LEU A 84 -1.03 -8.42 36.07
C LEU A 84 -0.40 -8.28 34.68
N ALA A 85 0.61 -9.10 34.35
CA ALA A 85 1.21 -9.15 33.03
C ALA A 85 0.20 -9.54 31.94
N LEU A 86 -0.66 -10.54 32.19
CA LEU A 86 -1.72 -10.92 31.27
C LEU A 86 -2.73 -9.78 31.08
N ALA A 87 -3.24 -9.20 32.16
CA ALA A 87 -4.20 -8.10 32.12
C ALA A 87 -3.62 -6.87 31.39
N ALA A 88 -2.35 -6.54 31.64
CA ALA A 88 -1.65 -5.47 30.96
C ALA A 88 -1.48 -5.76 29.46
N ALA A 89 -1.12 -6.97 29.07
CA ALA A 89 -0.98 -7.35 27.65
C ALA A 89 -2.32 -7.23 26.92
N GLN A 90 -3.38 -7.78 27.49
CA GLN A 90 -4.73 -7.71 26.92
C GLN A 90 -5.24 -6.27 26.84
N SER A 91 -4.93 -5.43 27.82
CA SER A 91 -5.27 -4.01 27.79
C SER A 91 -4.57 -3.29 26.63
N VAL A 92 -3.27 -3.55 26.41
CA VAL A 92 -2.53 -2.96 25.28
C VAL A 92 -3.12 -3.41 23.94
N LEU A 93 -3.35 -4.71 23.76
CA LEU A 93 -3.91 -5.26 22.52
C LEU A 93 -5.31 -4.67 22.25
N TRP A 94 -6.13 -4.56 23.28
CA TRP A 94 -7.47 -3.96 23.18
C TRP A 94 -7.43 -2.47 22.82
N VAL A 95 -6.60 -1.67 23.51
CA VAL A 95 -6.46 -0.23 23.21
C VAL A 95 -5.94 -0.02 21.79
N THR A 96 -5.01 -0.86 21.35
CA THR A 96 -4.41 -0.75 20.00
C THR A 96 -5.40 -1.15 18.91
N ASN A 97 -6.20 -2.19 19.12
CA ASN A 97 -7.21 -2.65 18.15
C ASN A 97 -8.42 -1.71 18.05
N ARG A 98 -8.79 -1.04 19.14
CA ARG A 98 -10.07 -0.31 19.25
C ARG A 98 -10.28 0.78 18.19
N PRO A 99 -9.31 1.63 17.82
CA PRO A 99 -9.51 2.64 16.78
C PRO A 99 -9.79 2.00 15.42
N MET A 100 -8.93 1.09 14.94
CA MET A 100 -9.12 0.45 13.63
C MET A 100 -10.39 -0.39 13.57
N ALA A 101 -10.70 -1.15 14.63
CA ALA A 101 -11.91 -1.96 14.67
C ALA A 101 -13.20 -1.10 14.63
N ARG A 102 -13.14 0.14 15.13
CA ARG A 102 -14.28 1.07 15.09
C ARG A 102 -14.47 1.72 13.73
N GLU A 103 -13.38 2.17 13.12
CA GLU A 103 -13.43 2.89 11.84
C GLU A 103 -13.59 1.93 10.65
N PHE A 104 -12.95 0.76 10.69
CA PHE A 104 -12.80 -0.14 9.54
C PHE A 104 -13.35 -1.56 9.78
N GLY A 105 -13.99 -1.82 10.92
CA GLY A 105 -14.57 -3.12 11.25
C GLY A 105 -13.56 -4.26 11.50
N GLN A 106 -12.25 -4.01 11.37
CA GLN A 106 -11.17 -4.97 11.60
C GLN A 106 -10.09 -4.40 12.52
N GLY A 107 -9.54 -5.22 13.41
CA GLY A 107 -8.49 -4.80 14.34
C GLY A 107 -7.14 -4.63 13.66
N SER A 108 -6.33 -3.69 14.13
CA SER A 108 -4.96 -3.47 13.64
C SER A 108 -4.08 -4.70 13.82
N VAL A 109 -4.23 -5.38 14.95
CA VAL A 109 -3.47 -6.59 15.32
C VAL A 109 -3.86 -7.75 14.41
N SER A 110 -5.13 -7.87 14.03
CA SER A 110 -5.60 -8.94 13.13
C SER A 110 -5.04 -8.81 11.70
N LEU A 111 -4.65 -7.61 11.27
CA LEU A 111 -4.04 -7.39 9.95
C LEU A 111 -2.52 -7.61 9.95
N LEU A 112 -1.87 -7.57 11.11
CA LEU A 112 -0.42 -7.69 11.21
C LEU A 112 0.10 -9.04 10.67
N ARG A 113 -0.59 -10.13 11.02
CA ARG A 113 -0.21 -11.46 10.52
C ARG A 113 -0.43 -11.59 9.01
N PRO A 114 -1.63 -11.33 8.44
CA PRO A 114 -1.83 -11.36 7.00
C PRO A 114 -0.81 -10.50 6.25
N LEU A 115 -0.50 -9.30 6.76
CA LEU A 115 0.53 -8.44 6.22
C LEU A 115 1.92 -9.11 6.24
N MET A 116 2.34 -9.70 7.37
CA MET A 116 3.62 -10.40 7.43
C MET A 116 3.66 -11.66 6.55
N ALA A 117 2.56 -12.41 6.47
CA ALA A 117 2.44 -13.59 5.62
C ALA A 117 2.57 -13.22 4.14
N HIS A 118 1.93 -12.12 3.74
CA HIS A 118 2.06 -11.53 2.41
C HIS A 118 3.48 -11.02 2.13
N MET A 119 4.01 -10.14 2.98
CA MET A 119 5.30 -9.48 2.75
C MET A 119 6.49 -10.45 2.76
N ASN A 120 6.49 -11.44 3.67
CA ASN A 120 7.63 -12.34 3.84
C ASN A 120 7.54 -13.61 2.98
N ARG A 121 6.33 -14.09 2.71
CA ARG A 121 6.12 -15.42 2.13
C ARG A 121 5.20 -15.44 0.92
N ARG A 122 4.56 -14.30 0.58
CA ARG A 122 3.54 -14.18 -0.48
C ARG A 122 2.47 -15.28 -0.36
N GLU A 123 2.05 -15.57 0.87
CA GLU A 123 1.02 -16.58 1.14
C GLU A 123 -0.35 -16.09 0.64
N ALA A 124 -1.05 -16.93 -0.12
CA ALA A 124 -2.33 -16.59 -0.74
C ALA A 124 -3.44 -16.22 0.27
N GLU A 125 -3.49 -16.90 1.42
CA GLU A 125 -4.48 -16.62 2.48
C GLU A 125 -4.25 -15.22 3.11
N GLY A 126 -2.99 -14.83 3.27
CA GLY A 126 -2.60 -13.50 3.74
C GLY A 126 -3.04 -12.43 2.76
N GLN A 127 -2.79 -12.66 1.46
CA GLN A 127 -3.25 -11.77 0.39
C GLN A 127 -4.78 -11.65 0.36
N GLU A 128 -5.53 -12.76 0.37
CA GLU A 128 -6.99 -12.74 0.34
C GLU A 128 -7.58 -11.96 1.53
N THR A 129 -7.00 -12.12 2.72
CA THR A 129 -7.45 -11.41 3.92
C THR A 129 -7.21 -9.89 3.80
N LEU A 130 -6.05 -9.49 3.29
CA LEU A 130 -5.72 -8.08 3.08
C LEU A 130 -6.57 -7.46 1.96
N GLU A 131 -6.74 -8.14 0.83
CA GLU A 131 -7.58 -7.67 -0.27
C GLU A 131 -9.03 -7.48 0.18
N ARG A 132 -9.61 -8.42 0.94
CA ARG A 132 -10.94 -8.24 1.55
C ARG A 132 -11.00 -7.05 2.49
N PHE A 133 -9.94 -6.82 3.27
CA PHE A 133 -9.89 -5.63 4.13
C PHE A 133 -9.89 -4.35 3.30
N PHE A 134 -9.03 -4.26 2.27
CA PHE A 134 -8.96 -3.10 1.39
C PHE A 134 -10.25 -2.86 0.61
N GLU A 135 -10.89 -3.92 0.10
CA GLU A 135 -12.20 -3.81 -0.55
C GLU A 135 -13.25 -3.22 0.39
N ASN A 136 -13.32 -3.68 1.64
CA ASN A 136 -14.31 -3.22 2.60
C ASN A 136 -14.17 -1.74 2.98
N ILE A 137 -12.96 -1.17 2.88
CA ILE A 137 -12.70 0.24 3.17
C ILE A 137 -12.61 1.11 1.91
N SER A 138 -12.68 0.48 0.73
CA SER A 138 -12.62 1.18 -0.57
C SER A 138 -13.94 1.85 -0.90
N THR A 139 -13.88 2.81 -1.83
CA THR A 139 -15.06 3.47 -2.40
C THR A 139 -15.11 3.18 -3.89
N GLU A 140 -16.31 3.06 -4.45
CA GLU A 140 -16.49 2.90 -5.89
C GLU A 140 -16.09 4.19 -6.63
N GLU A 141 -15.17 4.06 -7.59
CA GLU A 141 -14.75 5.14 -8.46
C GLU A 141 -14.78 4.68 -9.93
N SER A 142 -15.10 5.59 -10.85
CA SER A 142 -15.02 5.34 -12.29
C SER A 142 -13.70 5.89 -12.81
N LEU A 143 -12.83 5.00 -13.29
CA LEU A 143 -11.50 5.35 -13.78
C LEU A 143 -11.44 5.33 -15.31
N THR A 144 -10.59 6.17 -15.88
CA THR A 144 -10.37 6.24 -17.32
C THR A 144 -9.26 5.29 -17.76
N LEU A 145 -9.48 4.60 -18.88
CA LEU A 145 -8.51 3.71 -19.49
C LEU A 145 -8.26 4.16 -20.94
N GLY A 146 -7.07 4.70 -21.20
CA GLY A 146 -6.67 5.15 -22.53
C GLY A 146 -5.81 4.10 -23.23
N MET A 147 -6.00 3.93 -24.54
CA MET A 147 -5.22 2.99 -25.34
C MET A 147 -4.85 3.57 -26.70
N LEU A 148 -3.59 3.39 -27.08
CA LEU A 148 -3.03 3.74 -28.38
C LEU A 148 -2.33 2.51 -28.95
N ALA A 149 -2.51 2.23 -30.24
CA ALA A 149 -1.84 1.12 -30.89
C ALA A 149 -1.15 1.52 -32.19
N PHE A 150 0.07 1.01 -32.36
CA PHE A 150 0.86 1.11 -33.57
C PHE A 150 0.86 -0.25 -34.26
N PHE A 151 0.14 -0.35 -35.37
CA PHE A 151 0.13 -1.53 -36.22
C PHE A 151 1.39 -1.57 -37.08
N ARG A 152 2.03 -2.74 -37.16
CA ARG A 152 3.33 -2.93 -37.83
C ARG A 152 3.23 -4.03 -38.86
N GLU A 153 3.83 -3.83 -40.02
CA GLU A 153 3.85 -4.86 -41.06
C GLU A 153 4.56 -6.13 -40.56
N SER A 154 3.88 -7.28 -40.67
CA SER A 154 4.40 -8.60 -40.31
C SER A 154 4.95 -8.74 -38.88
N ARG A 155 4.48 -7.92 -37.94
CA ARG A 155 4.78 -8.01 -36.51
C ARG A 155 3.50 -7.84 -35.70
N THR A 156 3.53 -8.27 -34.44
CA THR A 156 2.48 -7.94 -33.48
C THR A 156 2.30 -6.41 -33.39
N PRO A 157 1.14 -5.88 -33.02
CA PRO A 157 0.99 -4.45 -32.74
C PRO A 157 1.77 -4.05 -31.47
N LEU A 158 2.23 -2.79 -31.42
CA LEU A 158 2.67 -2.16 -30.16
C LEU A 158 1.48 -1.43 -29.56
N VAL A 159 1.11 -1.76 -28.33
CA VAL A 159 0.00 -1.14 -27.62
C VAL A 159 0.57 -0.36 -26.43
N VAL A 160 0.24 0.92 -26.37
CA VAL A 160 0.42 1.77 -25.19
C VAL A 160 -0.93 1.81 -24.48
N LEU A 161 -0.98 1.25 -23.28
CA LEU A 161 -2.17 1.18 -22.45
C LEU A 161 -1.91 2.01 -21.19
N ALA A 162 -2.65 3.10 -21.02
CA ALA A 162 -2.49 4.03 -19.91
C ALA A 162 -3.78 4.04 -19.07
N PRO A 163 -3.88 3.15 -18.06
CA PRO A 163 -4.97 3.20 -17.12
C PRO A 163 -4.73 4.32 -16.10
N SER A 164 -5.79 5.00 -15.66
CA SER A 164 -5.78 5.90 -14.51
C SER A 164 -5.86 5.10 -13.21
N VAL A 165 -4.96 4.12 -13.08
CA VAL A 165 -4.87 3.19 -11.95
C VAL A 165 -3.46 3.29 -11.42
N HIS A 166 -3.35 3.65 -10.14
CA HIS A 166 -2.06 3.76 -9.49
C HIS A 166 -1.52 2.36 -9.12
N PRO A 167 -0.22 2.06 -9.35
CA PRO A 167 0.38 0.81 -8.90
C PRO A 167 0.53 0.80 -7.37
N GLY A 168 -0.34 0.05 -6.68
CA GLY A 168 -0.36 0.02 -5.22
C GLY A 168 0.97 -0.39 -4.56
N PRO A 169 1.20 0.02 -3.29
CA PRO A 169 2.49 -0.13 -2.63
C PRO A 169 2.77 -1.54 -2.09
N PHE A 170 1.80 -2.47 -2.20
CA PHE A 170 1.83 -3.75 -1.48
C PHE A 170 2.17 -4.94 -2.39
N ALA A 171 3.20 -4.79 -3.22
CA ALA A 171 3.83 -5.83 -4.03
C ALA A 171 2.89 -6.59 -5.00
N ALA A 172 2.09 -7.53 -4.50
CA ALA A 172 1.17 -8.34 -5.31
C ALA A 172 -0.31 -8.08 -5.03
N LEU A 173 -0.68 -7.28 -4.01
CA LEU A 173 -2.08 -6.98 -3.71
C LEU A 173 -2.67 -6.03 -4.75
N GLY A 174 -3.92 -6.26 -5.15
CA GLY A 174 -4.67 -5.24 -5.89
C GLY A 174 -3.99 -4.82 -7.19
N SER A 175 -3.91 -3.52 -7.45
CA SER A 175 -3.20 -2.92 -8.60
C SER A 175 -1.67 -2.94 -8.50
N SER A 176 -1.06 -3.42 -7.41
CA SER A 176 0.42 -3.50 -7.32
C SER A 176 0.99 -4.32 -8.49
N ASP A 177 2.15 -3.97 -9.03
CA ASP A 177 2.76 -4.63 -10.20
C ASP A 177 1.84 -4.66 -11.44
N LEU A 178 1.07 -3.58 -11.65
CA LEU A 178 0.07 -3.44 -12.70
C LEU A 178 0.59 -3.78 -14.11
N PRO A 179 1.77 -3.29 -14.57
CA PRO A 179 2.24 -3.58 -15.92
C PRO A 179 2.42 -5.08 -16.18
N SER A 180 3.00 -5.82 -15.23
CA SER A 180 3.23 -7.26 -15.34
C SER A 180 1.90 -8.02 -15.36
N LYS A 181 0.95 -7.62 -14.50
CA LYS A 181 -0.38 -8.22 -14.43
C LYS A 181 -1.19 -8.01 -15.72
N LEU A 182 -1.15 -6.80 -16.29
CA LEU A 182 -1.78 -6.50 -17.57
C LEU A 182 -1.15 -7.28 -18.72
N ALA A 183 0.18 -7.39 -18.75
CA ALA A 183 0.87 -8.19 -19.76
C ALA A 183 0.41 -9.65 -19.75
N VAL A 184 0.27 -10.26 -18.58
CA VAL A 184 -0.25 -11.63 -18.44
C VAL A 184 -1.72 -11.70 -18.87
N ALA A 185 -2.55 -10.77 -18.39
CA ALA A 185 -4.00 -10.77 -18.66
C ALA A 185 -4.33 -10.57 -20.15
N LEU A 186 -3.49 -9.84 -20.89
CA LEU A 186 -3.64 -9.55 -22.32
C LEU A 186 -2.77 -10.47 -23.21
N HIS A 187 -2.27 -11.58 -22.67
CA HIS A 187 -1.45 -12.56 -23.40
C HIS A 187 -0.21 -11.98 -24.11
N ALA A 188 0.38 -10.91 -23.56
CA ALA A 188 1.65 -10.39 -24.03
C ALA A 188 2.81 -11.32 -23.59
N PRO A 189 3.85 -11.54 -24.43
CA PRO A 189 4.11 -10.92 -25.73
C PRO A 189 3.59 -11.75 -26.94
N ALA A 190 2.80 -12.80 -26.71
CA ALA A 190 2.36 -13.69 -27.79
C ALA A 190 1.48 -12.97 -28.81
N GLU A 191 0.65 -12.03 -28.35
CA GLU A 191 -0.33 -11.33 -29.19
C GLU A 191 0.06 -9.87 -29.50
N LEU A 192 0.79 -9.20 -28.61
CA LEU A 192 1.15 -7.78 -28.71
C LEU A 192 2.40 -7.42 -27.89
N ASP A 193 3.09 -6.36 -28.30
CA ASP A 193 4.06 -5.68 -27.44
C ASP A 193 3.30 -4.66 -26.59
N LEU A 194 3.35 -4.79 -25.26
CA LEU A 194 2.61 -3.93 -24.33
C LEU A 194 3.53 -2.93 -23.63
N MET A 195 3.13 -1.66 -23.64
CA MET A 195 3.69 -0.61 -22.78
C MET A 195 2.60 -0.08 -21.87
N VAL A 196 2.88 -0.06 -20.56
CA VAL A 196 1.96 0.50 -19.55
C VAL A 196 2.67 1.67 -18.86
N PRO A 197 2.67 2.86 -19.47
CA PRO A 197 3.24 4.05 -18.83
C PRO A 197 2.41 4.43 -17.59
N HIS A 198 3.00 5.25 -16.72
CA HIS A 198 2.25 5.91 -15.68
C HIS A 198 1.27 6.91 -16.29
N SER A 199 0.09 7.01 -15.69
CA SER A 199 -0.89 8.05 -15.99
C SER A 199 -1.13 8.83 -14.69
N PRO A 200 -1.56 10.10 -14.74
CA PRO A 200 -1.94 10.82 -13.54
C PRO A 200 -2.98 10.02 -12.74
N SER A 201 -2.56 9.59 -11.57
CA SER A 201 -3.30 8.83 -10.57
C SER A 201 -2.49 8.91 -9.29
N ASN A 202 -3.15 8.83 -8.13
CA ASN A 202 -2.49 8.75 -6.83
C ASN A 202 -3.03 7.55 -6.06
N HIS A 203 -2.68 7.46 -4.78
CA HIS A 203 -3.11 6.36 -3.91
C HIS A 203 -4.63 6.20 -3.73
N ASP A 204 -5.45 7.20 -4.10
CA ASP A 204 -6.92 7.03 -4.10
C ASP A 204 -7.36 6.06 -5.22
N GLN A 205 -6.56 5.92 -6.29
CA GLN A 205 -6.78 4.99 -7.41
C GLN A 205 -6.05 3.64 -7.26
N ASP A 206 -5.62 3.29 -6.04
CA ASP A 206 -5.14 1.95 -5.73
C ASP A 206 -6.31 0.95 -5.75
N VAL A 207 -6.35 0.08 -6.77
CA VAL A 207 -7.41 -0.95 -6.86
C VAL A 207 -7.21 -1.97 -5.74
N PRO A 208 -8.22 -2.22 -4.88
CA PRO A 208 -8.02 -2.90 -3.60
C PRO A 208 -7.73 -4.40 -3.71
N SER A 209 -8.14 -5.04 -4.80
CA SER A 209 -8.03 -6.49 -4.96
C SER A 209 -7.78 -6.95 -6.39
N SER A 210 -7.33 -8.19 -6.50
CA SER A 210 -7.15 -8.85 -7.80
C SER A 210 -8.50 -9.09 -8.50
N ALA A 211 -9.58 -9.27 -7.74
CA ALA A 211 -10.92 -9.43 -8.28
C ALA A 211 -11.44 -8.14 -8.93
N GLU A 212 -11.27 -7.01 -8.24
CA GLU A 212 -11.61 -5.68 -8.75
C GLU A 212 -10.73 -5.29 -9.94
N LEU A 213 -9.43 -5.62 -9.88
CA LEU A 213 -8.52 -5.40 -11.00
C LEU A 213 -8.94 -6.18 -12.26
N GLY A 214 -9.64 -7.30 -12.10
CA GLY A 214 -10.25 -8.03 -13.22
C GLY A 214 -11.21 -7.18 -14.07
N LYS A 215 -11.81 -6.11 -13.53
CA LYS A 215 -12.60 -5.14 -14.30
C LYS A 215 -11.71 -4.35 -15.28
N VAL A 216 -10.53 -3.92 -14.83
CA VAL A 216 -9.52 -3.23 -15.67
C VAL A 216 -9.05 -4.13 -16.80
N PHE A 217 -8.80 -5.42 -16.52
CA PHE A 217 -8.39 -6.38 -17.54
C PHE A 217 -9.46 -6.57 -18.61
N ARG A 218 -10.72 -6.72 -18.20
CA ARG A 218 -11.85 -6.84 -19.14
C ARG A 218 -12.01 -5.60 -20.00
N ALA A 219 -11.96 -4.41 -19.40
CA ALA A 219 -12.03 -3.15 -20.13
C ALA A 219 -10.86 -2.98 -21.12
N SER A 220 -9.65 -3.38 -20.72
CA SER A 220 -8.47 -3.36 -21.58
C SER A 220 -8.61 -4.30 -22.77
N ALA A 221 -9.07 -5.54 -22.55
CA ALA A 221 -9.32 -6.50 -23.62
C ALA A 221 -10.44 -6.05 -24.57
N GLU A 222 -11.50 -5.43 -24.03
CA GLU A 222 -12.58 -4.85 -24.83
C GLU A 222 -12.08 -3.72 -25.72
N LEU A 223 -11.27 -2.79 -25.19
CA LEU A 223 -10.67 -1.72 -25.98
C LEU A 223 -9.72 -2.27 -27.05
N LEU A 224 -8.88 -3.24 -26.70
CA LEU A 224 -7.98 -3.91 -27.64
C LEU A 224 -8.75 -4.53 -28.82
N SER A 225 -9.90 -5.17 -28.54
CA SER A 225 -10.75 -5.80 -29.58
C SER A 225 -11.39 -4.80 -30.56
N ARG A 226 -11.48 -3.52 -30.17
CA ARG A 226 -12.06 -2.43 -30.96
C ARG A 226 -11.02 -1.62 -31.72
N LEU A 227 -9.73 -1.84 -31.45
CA LEU A 227 -8.67 -1.10 -32.13
C LEU A 227 -8.65 -1.44 -33.62
N SER A 228 -8.48 -0.39 -34.42
CA SER A 228 -8.30 -0.50 -35.86
C SER A 228 -7.27 0.53 -36.31
N ALA A 229 -6.56 0.21 -37.40
CA ALA A 229 -5.66 1.17 -38.01
C ALA A 229 -6.47 2.34 -38.59
N GLY A 230 -6.15 3.57 -38.18
CA GLY A 230 -6.90 4.77 -38.58
C GLY A 230 -6.06 5.91 -39.16
N ALA A 231 -4.81 6.08 -38.71
CA ALA A 231 -3.93 7.15 -39.16
C ALA A 231 -2.52 6.60 -39.46
N ASP A 232 -1.87 7.17 -40.47
CA ASP A 232 -0.52 6.81 -40.95
C ASP A 232 0.53 7.90 -40.66
N ARG A 233 0.13 9.01 -40.01
CA ARG A 233 0.98 10.15 -39.69
C ARG A 233 0.80 10.61 -38.25
N ALA A 234 1.88 11.10 -37.68
CA ALA A 234 1.95 11.74 -36.37
C ALA A 234 2.55 13.15 -36.53
N SER A 235 2.14 14.09 -35.69
CA SER A 235 2.86 15.36 -35.59
C SER A 235 4.23 15.15 -34.92
N PRO A 236 5.15 16.12 -35.01
CA PRO A 236 6.24 16.21 -34.04
C PRO A 236 5.69 16.32 -32.61
N LEU A 237 6.48 15.88 -31.63
CA LEU A 237 6.24 16.17 -30.23
C LEU A 237 6.62 17.63 -29.97
N VAL A 238 5.66 18.45 -29.57
CA VAL A 238 5.82 19.90 -29.38
C VAL A 238 5.55 20.31 -27.93
N SER A 239 5.93 21.53 -27.58
CA SER A 239 5.63 22.18 -26.31
C SER A 239 5.31 23.65 -26.58
N GLY A 240 4.30 24.21 -25.93
CA GLY A 240 3.85 25.59 -26.17
C GLY A 240 4.92 26.66 -25.93
N ARG A 241 5.80 26.43 -24.96
CA ARG A 241 6.89 27.36 -24.61
C ARG A 241 8.10 26.66 -24.00
N ALA A 242 9.21 27.40 -23.93
CA ALA A 242 10.39 26.96 -23.19
C ALA A 242 10.04 26.78 -21.70
N GLY A 243 10.41 25.62 -21.14
CA GLY A 243 10.09 25.26 -19.76
C GLY A 243 8.65 24.79 -19.52
N SER A 244 7.88 24.51 -20.58
CA SER A 244 6.59 23.81 -20.47
C SER A 244 6.78 22.44 -19.83
N LEU A 245 5.89 22.09 -18.90
CA LEU A 245 5.81 20.77 -18.30
C LEU A 245 5.00 19.80 -19.15
N VAL A 246 4.25 20.29 -20.14
CA VAL A 246 3.44 19.45 -21.03
C VAL A 246 4.06 19.44 -22.42
N ARG A 247 4.10 18.24 -23.02
CA ARG A 247 4.39 18.05 -24.43
C ARG A 247 3.22 17.38 -25.12
N ALA A 248 2.83 17.88 -26.29
CA ALA A 248 1.72 17.36 -27.06
C ALA A 248 2.21 16.69 -28.35
N GLN A 249 1.58 15.57 -28.72
CA GLN A 249 1.78 14.94 -30.02
C GLN A 249 0.44 14.46 -30.56
N CYS A 250 0.05 14.97 -31.74
CA CYS A 250 -1.16 14.55 -32.42
C CYS A 250 -0.93 13.19 -33.09
N LEU A 251 -1.85 12.25 -32.87
CA LEU A 251 -1.87 10.91 -33.44
C LEU A 251 -3.27 10.65 -34.03
N GLY A 252 -3.41 10.83 -35.34
CA GLY A 252 -4.71 10.76 -36.01
C GLY A 252 -5.67 11.84 -35.50
N GLU A 253 -6.84 11.41 -35.01
CA GLU A 253 -7.86 12.30 -34.44
C GLU A 253 -7.63 12.61 -32.94
N GLY A 254 -6.67 11.95 -32.30
CA GLY A 254 -6.36 12.11 -30.88
C GLY A 254 -5.04 12.85 -30.62
N VAL A 255 -4.77 13.12 -29.35
CA VAL A 255 -3.52 13.74 -28.90
C VAL A 255 -2.95 12.98 -27.69
N VAL A 256 -1.63 12.83 -27.65
CA VAL A 256 -0.91 12.37 -26.45
C VAL A 256 -0.40 13.61 -25.74
N LEU A 257 -0.74 13.75 -24.46
CA LEU A 257 -0.22 14.78 -23.57
C LEU A 257 0.77 14.10 -22.61
N LEU A 258 2.07 14.31 -22.82
CA LEU A 258 3.12 13.81 -21.95
C LEU A 258 3.53 14.90 -20.96
N ILE A 259 3.26 14.66 -19.68
CA ILE A 259 3.63 15.55 -18.59
C ILE A 259 5.02 15.16 -18.09
N THR A 260 5.94 16.11 -18.06
CA THR A 260 7.23 15.97 -17.38
C THR A 260 7.19 16.75 -16.08
N GLN A 261 7.69 16.13 -15.02
CA GLN A 261 7.82 16.80 -13.73
C GLN A 261 9.19 17.50 -13.61
N ALA A 262 10.17 17.06 -14.39
CA ALA A 262 11.51 17.63 -14.41
C ALA A 262 11.53 19.14 -14.76
N PRO A 263 12.47 19.92 -14.19
CA PRO A 263 13.56 19.48 -13.32
C PRO A 263 13.19 19.44 -11.83
N GLU A 264 12.00 19.88 -11.46
CA GLU A 264 11.61 19.96 -10.04
C GLU A 264 11.02 18.63 -9.58
N PRO A 265 11.41 18.16 -8.38
CA PRO A 265 10.86 16.93 -7.86
C PRO A 265 9.39 17.07 -7.48
N THR A 266 8.67 15.97 -7.65
CA THR A 266 7.22 15.86 -7.49
C THR A 266 6.90 14.38 -7.21
N ASP A 267 5.76 14.10 -6.58
CA ASP A 267 5.24 12.74 -6.38
C ASP A 267 4.22 12.43 -7.51
N ASP A 268 3.00 12.02 -7.17
CA ASP A 268 1.93 11.76 -8.12
C ASP A 268 1.22 13.01 -8.65
N ILE A 269 0.49 12.86 -9.75
CA ILE A 269 -0.41 13.88 -10.30
C ILE A 269 -1.85 13.42 -10.07
N ASP A 270 -2.64 14.26 -9.43
CA ASP A 270 -4.05 13.98 -9.11
C ASP A 270 -4.87 13.59 -10.35
N TYR A 271 -5.65 12.52 -10.26
CA TYR A 271 -6.48 12.00 -11.34
C TYR A 271 -7.44 13.07 -11.91
N ALA A 272 -7.96 13.95 -11.06
CA ALA A 272 -8.83 15.04 -11.49
C ALA A 272 -8.13 15.99 -12.50
N LEU A 273 -6.81 16.18 -12.40
CA LEU A 273 -6.05 16.96 -13.39
C LEU A 273 -5.93 16.23 -14.73
N ALA A 274 -5.80 14.90 -14.73
CA ALA A 274 -5.82 14.11 -15.97
C ALA A 274 -7.11 14.33 -16.74
N GLU A 275 -8.27 14.21 -16.07
CA GLU A 275 -9.57 14.41 -16.73
C GLU A 275 -9.72 15.84 -17.25
N MET A 276 -9.25 16.84 -16.51
CA MET A 276 -9.29 18.22 -16.98
C MET A 276 -8.41 18.44 -18.21
N LEU A 277 -7.19 17.88 -18.23
CA LEU A 277 -6.30 17.94 -19.40
C LEU A 277 -6.92 17.24 -20.62
N ARG A 278 -7.58 16.09 -20.39
CA ARG A 278 -8.31 15.36 -21.43
C ARG A 278 -9.46 16.19 -21.99
N GLU A 279 -10.27 16.79 -21.12
CA GLU A 279 -11.37 17.68 -21.52
C GLU A 279 -10.89 18.94 -22.26
N GLU A 280 -9.75 19.52 -21.89
CA GLU A 280 -9.16 20.65 -22.62
C GLU A 280 -8.75 20.25 -24.05
N ALA A 281 -8.19 19.05 -24.24
CA ALA A 281 -7.90 18.53 -25.58
C ALA A 281 -9.19 18.30 -26.41
N VAL A 282 -10.24 17.75 -25.80
CA VAL A 282 -11.53 17.58 -26.48
C VAL A 282 -12.13 18.94 -26.88
N ARG A 283 -12.06 19.95 -26.01
CA ARG A 283 -12.49 21.33 -26.32
C ARG A 283 -11.67 21.97 -27.44
N ALA A 284 -10.40 21.61 -27.57
CA ALA A 284 -9.54 22.06 -28.66
C ALA A 284 -9.85 21.37 -30.00
N GLY A 285 -10.75 20.37 -30.02
CA GLY A 285 -11.23 19.70 -31.23
C GLY A 285 -10.63 18.32 -31.49
N PHE A 286 -9.82 17.79 -30.56
CA PHE A 286 -9.39 16.39 -30.63
C PHE A 286 -10.53 15.46 -30.24
N ARG A 287 -10.53 14.24 -30.77
CA ARG A 287 -11.52 13.21 -30.40
C ARG A 287 -11.38 12.79 -28.95
N ASP A 288 -10.14 12.62 -28.50
CA ASP A 288 -9.79 12.30 -27.11
C ASP A 288 -8.29 12.56 -26.87
N ALA A 289 -7.86 12.45 -25.61
CA ALA A 289 -6.45 12.54 -25.25
C ALA A 289 -5.97 11.39 -24.37
N LEU A 290 -4.73 10.94 -24.64
CA LEU A 290 -3.98 10.05 -23.76
C LEU A 290 -3.06 10.90 -22.90
N VAL A 291 -3.40 11.07 -21.62
CA VAL A 291 -2.60 11.85 -20.67
C VAL A 291 -1.62 10.92 -19.95
N LEU A 292 -0.33 11.17 -20.11
CA LEU A 292 0.75 10.36 -19.57
C LEU A 292 1.57 11.15 -18.58
N ASP A 293 1.90 10.53 -17.45
CA ASP A 293 2.87 11.06 -16.50
C ASP A 293 4.24 10.42 -16.78
N ALA A 294 5.23 11.23 -17.14
CA ALA A 294 6.58 10.74 -17.36
C ALA A 294 7.24 10.25 -16.07
N HIS A 295 6.76 10.75 -14.91
CA HIS A 295 7.24 10.38 -13.58
C HIS A 295 8.79 10.44 -13.45
N ASN A 296 9.39 11.39 -14.18
CA ASN A 296 10.82 11.40 -14.49
C ASN A 296 11.67 12.26 -13.55
N SER A 297 11.07 12.78 -12.48
CA SER A 297 11.75 13.56 -11.44
C SER A 297 11.26 13.20 -10.04
N PHE A 298 10.80 11.95 -9.86
CA PHE A 298 10.24 11.48 -8.61
C PHE A 298 11.20 11.60 -7.42
N VAL A 299 10.72 12.18 -6.32
CA VAL A 299 11.37 12.14 -5.01
C VAL A 299 10.32 11.83 -3.97
N GLU A 300 10.57 10.76 -3.20
CA GLU A 300 9.67 10.29 -2.15
C GLU A 300 9.33 11.44 -1.18
N ARG A 301 8.03 11.66 -0.91
CA ARG A 301 7.51 12.64 0.06
C ARG A 301 7.72 14.11 -0.33
N GLN A 302 7.97 14.38 -1.61
CA GLN A 302 7.95 15.74 -2.13
C GLN A 302 6.50 16.30 -2.21
N GLY A 303 5.52 15.40 -2.28
CA GLY A 303 4.09 15.68 -2.31
C GLY A 303 3.53 15.67 -3.73
N ASP A 304 2.26 15.28 -3.82
CA ASP A 304 1.52 15.20 -5.07
C ASP A 304 1.32 16.60 -5.69
N ILE A 305 0.93 16.63 -6.96
CA ILE A 305 0.36 17.81 -7.62
C ILE A 305 -1.17 17.72 -7.46
N PRO A 306 -1.77 18.33 -6.43
CA PRO A 306 -3.21 18.26 -6.24
C PRO A 306 -3.93 19.17 -7.23
N PHE A 307 -5.18 18.83 -7.51
CA PHE A 307 -6.09 19.71 -8.23
C PHE A 307 -6.20 21.09 -7.54
N GLY A 308 -6.17 22.16 -8.34
CA GLY A 308 -6.25 23.54 -7.85
C GLY A 308 -4.95 24.10 -7.26
N SER A 309 -3.84 23.36 -7.32
CA SER A 309 -2.52 23.91 -6.98
C SER A 309 -1.98 24.85 -8.07
N PRO A 310 -1.05 25.77 -7.76
CA PRO A 310 -0.36 26.58 -8.76
C PRO A 310 0.30 25.73 -9.86
N ARG A 311 0.87 24.58 -9.48
CA ARG A 311 1.49 23.61 -10.40
C ARG A 311 0.43 22.96 -11.30
N GLY A 312 -0.72 22.56 -10.75
CA GLY A 312 -1.84 22.04 -11.53
C GLY A 312 -2.39 23.06 -12.54
N PHE A 313 -2.50 24.33 -12.16
CA PHE A 313 -2.88 25.40 -13.11
C PHE A 313 -1.84 25.58 -14.22
N GLN A 314 -0.55 25.53 -13.88
CA GLN A 314 0.52 25.57 -14.87
C GLN A 314 0.40 24.43 -15.89
N LEU A 315 0.09 23.20 -15.45
CA LEU A 315 -0.12 22.07 -16.36
C LEU A 315 -1.26 22.34 -17.36
N LEU A 316 -2.37 22.92 -16.91
CA LEU A 316 -3.50 23.26 -17.77
C LEU A 316 -3.14 24.37 -18.79
N GLU A 317 -2.37 25.38 -18.37
CA GLU A 317 -1.87 26.43 -19.26
C GLU A 317 -0.90 25.87 -20.31
N ASP A 318 0.09 25.11 -19.86
CA ASP A 318 1.10 24.48 -20.71
C ASP A 318 0.47 23.52 -21.74
N ALA A 319 -0.61 22.81 -21.37
CA ALA A 319 -1.37 21.97 -22.28
C ALA A 319 -2.17 22.77 -23.32
N ARG A 320 -2.75 23.92 -22.96
CA ARG A 320 -3.50 24.78 -23.89
C ARG A 320 -2.61 25.48 -24.91
N GLU A 321 -1.37 25.79 -24.53
CA GLU A 321 -0.40 26.42 -25.43
C GLU A 321 0.28 25.44 -26.39
N SER A 322 0.29 24.14 -26.06
CA SER A 322 0.96 23.07 -26.82
C SER A 322 0.12 22.56 -27.99
#